data_AF-A0AAE3ZPM5-F1
#
_entry.id   AF-A0AAE3ZPM5-F1
#
_cell.length_a   1.000
_cell.length_b   1.000
_cell.length_c   1.000
_cell.angle_alpha   90.00
_cell.angle_beta   90.00
_cell.angle_gamma   90.00
#
_symmetry.space_group_name_H-M   'P 1'
#
loop_
_entity.id
_entity.type
_entity.pdbx_description
1 polymer ?
#
loop_
_entity_poly.entity_id
_entity_poly.type
_entity_poly.pdbx_seq_one_letter_code
_entity_poly.pdbx_strand_id
1 'polypeptide(L)'
;MSFSRWWTETVGTIDDAIGAGTAMLILLLTAFLVAILWYAYPAWVPRRLPRVRLPRWRRRRRTPRPAPAEAVETVEIDTLPTMPSASLSTLADRYAAEGRYAEAVRERHRAMVRELVEKHVIEHHPEWTVTELAGAAARARPALGAPLRTAATIFSDIWYGQRPAEPGHDERMRELTAELGAALRGGGR
;
A
#
# COMPACT_ATOMS: atom_id res chain seq x y z
N MET A 1 1.00 -19.46 21.15
CA MET A 1 -0.45 -19.14 21.15
C MET A 1 -0.84 -18.81 19.73
N SER A 2 -1.76 -19.57 19.13
CA SER A 2 -2.05 -19.48 17.69
C SER A 2 -2.94 -18.27 17.38
N PHE A 3 -2.52 -17.44 16.42
CA PHE A 3 -3.20 -16.24 15.90
C PHE A 3 -4.67 -16.51 15.50
N SER A 4 -4.96 -17.72 15.02
CA SER A 4 -6.32 -18.15 14.67
C SER A 4 -7.26 -18.20 15.88
N ARG A 5 -6.75 -18.60 17.05
CA ARG A 5 -7.57 -18.68 18.27
C ARG A 5 -7.92 -17.30 18.79
N TRP A 6 -6.97 -16.37 18.79
CA TRP A 6 -7.23 -14.99 19.20
C TRP A 6 -8.25 -14.31 18.27
N TRP A 7 -8.16 -14.52 16.95
CA TRP A 7 -9.14 -13.99 15.99
C TRP A 7 -10.55 -14.56 16.21
N THR A 8 -10.71 -15.88 16.38
CA THR A 8 -12.03 -16.48 16.61
C THR A 8 -12.62 -16.14 17.97
N GLU A 9 -11.77 -16.04 19.00
CA GLU A 9 -12.20 -15.71 20.36
C GLU A 9 -12.62 -14.24 20.46
N THR A 10 -11.90 -13.34 19.78
CA THR A 10 -12.25 -11.90 19.73
C THR A 10 -13.51 -11.66 18.88
N VAL A 11 -13.66 -12.35 17.74
CA VAL A 11 -14.88 -12.27 16.91
C VAL A 11 -16.10 -12.86 17.63
N GLY A 12 -15.94 -13.97 18.36
CA GLY A 12 -17.02 -14.58 19.15
C GLY A 12 -17.56 -13.66 20.25
N THR A 13 -16.68 -12.91 20.95
CA THR A 13 -17.12 -11.91 21.94
C THR A 13 -17.76 -10.66 21.32
N ILE A 14 -17.44 -10.31 20.08
CA ILE A 14 -18.06 -9.16 19.38
C ILE A 14 -19.47 -9.54 18.91
N ASP A 15 -19.68 -10.78 18.48
CA ASP A 15 -20.99 -11.30 18.06
C ASP A 15 -21.97 -11.41 19.24
N ASP A 16 -21.50 -11.79 20.42
CA ASP A 16 -22.33 -11.93 21.64
C ASP A 16 -22.69 -10.56 22.27
N ALA A 17 -21.93 -9.50 21.97
CA ALA A 17 -22.15 -8.15 22.51
C ALA A 17 -23.03 -7.27 21.60
N ILE A 18 -23.08 -7.55 20.30
CA ILE A 18 -23.83 -6.75 19.32
C ILE A 18 -25.09 -7.53 18.94
N GLY A 19 -26.08 -7.53 19.83
CA GLY A 19 -27.37 -8.16 19.57
C GLY A 19 -27.90 -7.73 18.20
N ALA A 20 -28.39 -8.68 17.40
CA ALA A 20 -28.67 -8.55 15.96
C ALA A 20 -29.40 -7.25 15.52
N GLY A 21 -30.21 -6.65 16.40
CA GLY A 21 -30.87 -5.37 16.15
C GLY A 21 -29.92 -4.17 16.03
N THR A 22 -28.81 -4.14 16.76
CA THR A 22 -27.82 -3.04 16.73
C THR A 22 -26.96 -3.07 15.47
N ALA A 23 -26.54 -4.27 15.03
CA ALA A 23 -25.87 -4.46 13.75
C ALA A 23 -26.76 -3.97 12.58
N MET A 24 -28.06 -4.30 12.62
CA MET A 24 -29.02 -3.85 11.62
C MET A 24 -29.21 -2.33 11.63
N LEU A 25 -29.26 -1.70 12.81
CA LEU A 25 -29.32 -0.23 12.92
C LEU A 25 -28.08 0.45 12.34
N ILE A 26 -26.87 -0.05 12.61
CA ILE A 26 -25.63 0.50 12.05
C ILE A 26 -25.63 0.39 10.52
N LEU A 27 -26.08 -0.75 10.00
CA LEU A 27 -26.17 -1.02 8.56
C LEU A 27 -27.19 -0.10 7.88
N LEU A 28 -28.34 0.14 8.51
CA LEU A 28 -29.35 1.10 8.02
C LEU A 28 -28.85 2.55 8.07
N LEU A 29 -28.14 2.93 9.14
CA LEU A 29 -27.65 4.30 9.33
C LEU A 29 -26.53 4.63 8.32
N THR A 30 -25.63 3.68 8.08
CA THR A 30 -24.59 3.80 7.04
C THR A 30 -25.18 3.88 5.64
N ALA A 31 -26.16 3.03 5.29
CA ALA A 31 -26.85 3.11 4.01
C ALA A 31 -27.57 4.46 3.82
N PHE A 32 -28.20 4.99 4.88
CA PHE A 32 -28.91 6.27 4.85
C PHE A 32 -27.96 7.47 4.62
N LEU A 33 -26.80 7.48 5.29
CA LEU A 33 -25.79 8.52 5.09
C LEU A 33 -25.23 8.54 3.67
N VAL A 34 -24.99 7.37 3.07
CA VAL A 34 -24.54 7.26 1.67
C VAL A 34 -25.61 7.78 0.71
N ALA A 35 -26.89 7.46 0.94
CA ALA A 35 -27.99 7.95 0.12
C ALA A 35 -28.14 9.48 0.21
N ILE A 36 -27.99 10.07 1.40
CA ILE A 36 -27.99 11.53 1.59
C ILE A 36 -26.83 12.18 0.85
N LEU A 37 -25.62 11.63 0.97
CA LEU A 37 -24.43 12.18 0.35
C LEU A 37 -24.52 12.13 -1.18
N TRP A 38 -25.13 11.08 -1.74
CA TRP A 38 -25.38 10.95 -3.18
C TRP A 38 -26.36 12.00 -3.71
N TYR A 39 -27.42 12.32 -2.94
CA TYR A 39 -28.46 13.26 -3.37
C TYR A 39 -28.10 14.73 -3.13
N ALA A 40 -27.25 15.03 -2.14
CA ALA A 40 -26.84 16.40 -1.82
C ALA A 40 -25.77 16.98 -2.77
N TYR A 41 -25.19 16.16 -3.67
CA TYR A 41 -24.02 16.54 -4.48
C TYR A 41 -24.23 17.34 -5.79
N PRO A 42 -25.45 17.73 -6.28
CA PRO A 42 -25.54 18.53 -7.51
C PRO A 42 -25.94 20.02 -7.34
N ALA A 43 -26.11 20.56 -6.12
CA ALA A 43 -26.78 21.87 -5.96
C ALA A 43 -25.88 23.11 -5.69
N TRP A 44 -24.55 23.00 -5.52
CA TRP A 44 -23.73 24.16 -5.09
C TRP A 44 -22.41 24.40 -5.86
N VAL A 45 -22.33 24.05 -7.14
CA VAL A 45 -21.17 24.42 -8.00
C VAL A 45 -21.57 25.52 -9.00
N PRO A 46 -21.38 26.82 -8.67
CA PRO A 46 -21.64 27.90 -9.61
C PRO A 46 -20.59 27.94 -10.75
N ARG A 47 -21.05 27.74 -11.99
CA ARG A 47 -20.24 27.65 -13.23
C ARG A 47 -19.74 28.98 -13.82
N ARG A 48 -19.40 30.01 -13.04
CA ARG A 48 -18.91 31.29 -13.61
C ARG A 48 -17.78 31.90 -12.78
N LEU A 49 -16.52 31.59 -13.15
CA LEU A 49 -15.35 32.34 -12.69
C LEU A 49 -14.79 33.20 -13.85
N PRO A 50 -14.53 34.50 -13.63
CA PRO A 50 -14.02 35.41 -14.65
C PRO A 50 -12.50 35.24 -14.87
N ARG A 51 -12.05 35.42 -16.12
CA ARG A 51 -10.66 35.24 -16.56
C ARG A 51 -9.77 36.40 -16.12
N VAL A 52 -8.91 36.16 -15.13
CA VAL A 52 -7.83 37.09 -14.75
C VAL A 52 -6.61 36.85 -15.65
N ARG A 53 -6.21 37.88 -16.41
CA ARG A 53 -4.99 37.85 -17.25
C ARG A 53 -3.80 38.33 -16.42
N LEU A 54 -2.82 37.47 -16.17
CA LEU A 54 -1.52 37.83 -15.58
C LEU A 54 -0.42 37.90 -16.65
N PRO A 55 0.57 38.81 -16.51
CA PRO A 55 1.55 39.11 -17.56
C PRO A 55 2.69 38.08 -17.62
N ARG A 56 3.24 37.94 -18.82
CA ARG A 56 4.17 36.90 -19.25
C ARG A 56 5.61 37.22 -18.81
N TRP A 57 6.18 36.40 -17.92
CA TRP A 57 7.63 36.34 -17.73
C TRP A 57 8.23 35.21 -18.57
N ARG A 58 9.05 35.62 -19.54
CA ARG A 58 9.62 34.80 -20.61
C ARG A 58 10.95 34.23 -20.11
N ARG A 59 11.01 32.94 -19.75
CA ARG A 59 12.27 32.19 -19.69
C ARG A 59 12.26 31.02 -20.67
N ARG A 60 13.36 30.95 -21.39
CA ARG A 60 13.55 30.36 -22.71
C ARG A 60 13.67 28.84 -22.60
N ARG A 61 12.92 28.15 -23.46
CA ARG A 61 12.94 26.69 -23.66
C ARG A 61 14.34 26.19 -24.06
N ARG A 62 14.70 25.00 -23.58
CA ARG A 62 15.25 23.93 -24.41
C ARG A 62 14.71 22.57 -23.93
N THR A 63 13.88 21.99 -24.77
CA THR A 63 13.29 20.64 -24.71
C THR A 63 14.28 19.59 -25.23
N PRO A 64 14.22 18.35 -24.73
CA PRO A 64 13.80 17.25 -25.60
C PRO A 64 12.41 16.71 -25.20
N ARG A 65 11.61 16.39 -26.22
CA ARG A 65 10.19 16.01 -26.12
C ARG A 65 10.01 14.57 -25.60
N PRO A 66 9.01 14.32 -24.75
CA PRO A 66 8.16 13.14 -24.95
C PRO A 66 6.66 13.48 -24.96
N ALA A 67 5.88 12.45 -25.26
CA ALA A 67 4.52 12.37 -25.80
C ALA A 67 3.37 12.94 -24.91
N PRO A 68 2.14 13.06 -25.46
CA PRO A 68 0.99 13.70 -24.81
C PRO A 68 0.61 13.06 -23.47
N ALA A 69 0.36 13.93 -22.49
CA ALA A 69 -0.23 13.59 -21.22
C ALA A 69 -1.72 13.24 -21.42
N GLU A 70 -1.97 11.95 -21.65
CA GLU A 70 -3.26 11.32 -21.42
C GLU A 70 -3.03 10.10 -20.53
N ALA A 71 -3.25 10.28 -19.23
CA ALA A 71 -3.78 9.27 -18.32
C ALA A 71 -4.02 9.97 -16.99
N VAL A 72 -5.30 10.15 -16.66
CA VAL A 72 -5.73 10.20 -15.27
C VAL A 72 -5.16 8.93 -14.63
N GLU A 73 -4.22 9.09 -13.72
CA GLU A 73 -3.60 8.00 -12.96
C GLU A 73 -4.70 7.36 -12.11
N THR A 74 -5.38 6.39 -12.73
CA THR A 74 -6.03 5.32 -11.99
C THR A 74 -4.93 4.76 -11.11
N VAL A 75 -5.09 4.88 -9.79
CA VAL A 75 -4.18 4.22 -8.85
C VAL A 75 -4.35 2.73 -9.14
N GLU A 76 -3.42 2.21 -9.94
CA GLU A 76 -3.24 0.79 -10.20
C GLU A 76 -2.76 0.19 -8.88
N ILE A 77 -3.73 -0.02 -8.00
CA ILE A 77 -3.64 -1.02 -6.96
C ILE A 77 -3.48 -2.31 -7.76
N ASP A 78 -2.39 -3.03 -7.51
CA ASP A 78 -2.22 -4.45 -7.85
C ASP A 78 -1.40 -4.88 -9.07
N THR A 79 -0.69 -3.98 -9.77
CA THR A 79 0.47 -4.42 -10.59
C THR A 79 1.77 -4.02 -9.91
N LEU A 80 2.65 -4.99 -9.67
CA LEU A 80 4.01 -4.69 -9.25
C LEU A 80 4.63 -3.78 -10.31
N PRO A 81 5.14 -2.60 -9.94
CA PRO A 81 5.77 -1.72 -10.91
C PRO A 81 6.87 -2.47 -11.66
N THR A 82 6.95 -2.29 -12.98
CA THR A 82 8.03 -2.86 -13.83
C THR A 82 9.43 -2.36 -13.45
N MET A 83 9.51 -1.40 -12.54
CA MET A 83 10.72 -0.78 -12.05
C MET A 83 11.57 -1.73 -11.17
N PRO A 84 12.91 -1.67 -11.25
CA PRO A 84 13.78 -2.50 -10.42
C PRO A 84 13.62 -2.28 -8.91
N SER A 85 13.89 -3.32 -8.12
CA SER A 85 13.84 -3.30 -6.64
C SER A 85 14.66 -2.15 -6.02
N ALA A 86 15.86 -1.88 -6.54
CA ALA A 86 16.73 -0.81 -6.08
C ALA A 86 16.14 0.59 -6.29
N SER A 87 15.44 0.79 -7.41
CA SER A 87 14.78 2.06 -7.71
C SER A 87 13.55 2.28 -6.82
N LEU A 88 12.80 1.22 -6.51
CA LEU A 88 11.71 1.27 -5.52
C LEU A 88 12.24 1.60 -4.11
N SER A 89 13.39 1.04 -3.73
CA SER A 89 14.05 1.35 -2.45
C SER A 89 14.47 2.81 -2.38
N THR A 90 15.04 3.36 -3.46
CA THR A 90 15.42 4.78 -3.55
C THR A 90 14.19 5.69 -3.48
N LEU A 91 13.09 5.29 -4.11
CA LEU A 91 11.82 6.00 -4.05
C LEU A 91 11.27 6.05 -2.62
N ALA A 92 11.33 4.93 -1.90
CA ALA A 92 10.94 4.87 -0.50
C ALA A 92 11.81 5.79 0.38
N ASP A 93 13.12 5.83 0.14
CA ASP A 93 14.03 6.71 0.88
C ASP A 93 13.67 8.19 0.71
N ARG A 94 13.28 8.59 -0.51
CA ARG A 94 12.77 9.95 -0.77
C ARG A 94 11.48 10.23 0.00
N TYR A 95 10.52 9.31 -0.01
CA TYR A 95 9.27 9.50 0.74
C TYR A 95 9.53 9.62 2.25
N ALA A 96 10.40 8.78 2.81
CA ALA A 96 10.78 8.86 4.22
C ALA A 96 11.44 10.21 4.56
N ALA A 97 12.32 10.72 3.69
CA ALA A 97 12.95 12.03 3.89
C ALA A 97 11.95 13.21 3.84
N GLU A 98 10.83 13.05 3.13
CA GLU A 98 9.70 14.00 3.11
C GLU A 98 8.71 13.81 4.27
N GLY A 99 8.95 12.85 5.18
CA GLY A 99 8.02 12.50 6.27
C GLY A 99 6.79 11.71 5.81
N ARG A 100 6.78 11.22 4.57
CA ARG A 100 5.68 10.48 3.94
C ARG A 100 5.84 8.99 4.18
N TYR A 101 5.69 8.59 5.44
CA TYR A 101 6.03 7.23 5.88
C TYR A 101 5.09 6.15 5.31
N ALA A 102 3.82 6.47 5.01
CA ALA A 102 2.89 5.50 4.43
C ALA A 102 3.33 5.08 3.02
N GLU A 103 3.70 6.06 2.19
CA GLU A 103 4.25 5.80 0.85
C GLU A 103 5.62 5.15 0.92
N ALA A 104 6.47 5.54 1.87
CA ALA A 104 7.77 4.90 2.07
C ALA A 104 7.63 3.40 2.36
N VAL A 105 6.76 3.03 3.31
CA VAL A 105 6.46 1.63 3.65
C VAL A 105 5.93 0.86 2.43
N ARG A 106 4.99 1.45 1.68
CA ARG A 106 4.42 0.82 0.48
C ARG A 106 5.50 0.53 -0.57
N GLU A 107 6.37 1.50 -0.87
CA GLU A 107 7.41 1.30 -1.88
C GLU A 107 8.53 0.34 -1.42
N ARG A 108 8.86 0.29 -0.12
CA ARG A 108 9.76 -0.77 0.41
C ARG A 108 9.13 -2.15 0.29
N HIS A 109 7.85 -2.29 0.63
CA HIS A 109 7.16 -3.55 0.50
C HIS A 109 7.17 -4.03 -0.97
N ARG A 110 6.87 -3.13 -1.91
CA ARG A 110 7.00 -3.40 -3.35
C ARG A 110 8.43 -3.77 -3.75
N ALA A 111 9.44 -3.09 -3.20
CA ALA A 111 10.85 -3.41 -3.45
C ALA A 111 11.22 -4.84 -3.00
N MET A 112 10.80 -5.24 -1.79
CA MET A 112 11.03 -6.59 -1.25
C MET A 112 10.42 -7.66 -2.16
N VAL A 113 9.17 -7.47 -2.57
CA VAL A 113 8.50 -8.40 -3.48
C VAL A 113 9.21 -8.46 -4.84
N ARG A 114 9.58 -7.29 -5.38
CA ARG A 114 10.31 -7.21 -6.65
C ARG A 114 11.67 -7.91 -6.59
N GLU A 115 12.38 -7.81 -5.47
CA GLU A 115 13.67 -8.49 -5.28
C GLU A 115 13.50 -10.02 -5.31
N LEU A 116 12.44 -10.56 -4.70
CA LEU A 116 12.15 -12.00 -4.75
C LEU A 116 11.93 -12.50 -6.17
N VAL A 117 11.23 -11.71 -7.00
CA VAL A 117 10.99 -12.00 -8.42
C VAL A 117 12.29 -11.90 -9.21
N GLU A 118 13.07 -10.83 -9.04
CA GLU A 118 14.37 -10.64 -9.71
C GLU A 118 15.37 -11.77 -9.39
N LYS A 119 15.32 -12.30 -8.17
CA LYS A 119 16.15 -13.42 -7.72
C LYS A 119 15.54 -14.79 -8.02
N HIS A 120 14.42 -14.85 -8.75
CA HIS A 120 13.73 -16.09 -9.14
C HIS A 120 13.40 -16.99 -7.94
N VAL A 121 13.13 -16.40 -6.77
CA VAL A 121 12.67 -17.14 -5.58
C VAL A 121 11.19 -17.51 -5.73
N ILE A 122 10.45 -16.67 -6.44
CA ILE A 122 9.05 -16.84 -6.78
C ILE A 122 8.84 -16.43 -8.24
N GLU A 123 7.89 -17.06 -8.91
CA GLU A 123 7.35 -16.56 -10.17
C GLU A 123 6.31 -15.49 -9.86
N HIS A 124 6.35 -14.36 -10.57
CA HIS A 124 5.40 -13.28 -10.36
C HIS A 124 4.08 -13.59 -11.06
N HIS A 125 3.06 -13.95 -10.28
CA HIS A 125 1.69 -14.02 -10.75
C HIS A 125 0.91 -12.79 -10.25
N PRO A 126 0.36 -11.95 -11.16
CA PRO A 126 -0.41 -10.76 -10.79
C PRO A 126 -1.64 -11.06 -9.91
N GLU A 127 -2.12 -12.30 -9.91
CA GLU A 127 -3.28 -12.74 -9.13
C GLU A 127 -2.93 -13.08 -7.67
N TRP A 128 -1.64 -13.08 -7.30
CA TRP A 128 -1.23 -13.47 -5.96
C TRP A 128 -1.38 -12.33 -4.97
N THR A 129 -2.10 -12.63 -3.89
CA THR A 129 -2.12 -11.76 -2.72
C THR A 129 -0.74 -11.71 -2.06
N VAL A 130 -0.46 -10.63 -1.33
CA VAL A 130 0.77 -10.44 -0.55
C VAL A 130 1.06 -11.64 0.38
N THR A 131 0.02 -12.20 0.98
CA THR A 131 0.13 -13.33 1.91
C THR A 131 0.49 -14.63 1.19
N GLU A 132 -0.11 -14.89 0.02
CA GLU A 132 0.22 -16.07 -0.80
C GLU A 132 1.65 -16.02 -1.30
N LEU A 133 2.10 -14.82 -1.70
CA LEU A 133 3.48 -14.55 -2.09
C LEU A 133 4.46 -14.83 -0.95
N ALA A 134 4.17 -14.31 0.26
CA ALA A 134 4.98 -14.58 1.44
C ALA A 134 5.02 -16.08 1.78
N GLY A 135 3.90 -16.78 1.60
CA GLY A 135 3.81 -18.24 1.75
C GLY A 135 4.64 -19.01 0.73
N ALA A 136 4.60 -18.60 -0.55
CA ALA A 136 5.41 -19.19 -1.61
C ALA A 136 6.90 -18.97 -1.38
N ALA A 137 7.31 -17.76 -1.03
CA ALA A 137 8.69 -17.44 -0.70
C ALA A 137 9.20 -18.22 0.52
N ALA A 138 8.35 -18.42 1.54
CA ALA A 138 8.69 -19.22 2.71
C ALA A 138 8.84 -20.72 2.39
N ARG A 139 8.03 -21.27 1.46
CA ARG A 139 8.20 -22.65 0.99
C ARG A 139 9.50 -22.83 0.21
N ALA A 140 9.85 -21.85 -0.63
CA ALA A 140 11.10 -21.87 -1.38
C ALA A 140 12.33 -21.70 -0.48
N ARG A 141 12.25 -20.78 0.50
CA ARG A 141 13.30 -20.50 1.48
C ARG A 141 12.69 -20.13 2.84
N PRO A 142 12.69 -21.04 3.83
CA PRO A 142 12.04 -20.83 5.13
C PRO A 142 12.50 -19.56 5.87
N ALA A 143 13.77 -19.18 5.72
CA ALA A 143 14.35 -17.99 6.33
C ALA A 143 13.67 -16.67 5.88
N LEU A 144 13.03 -16.63 4.71
CA LEU A 144 12.34 -15.43 4.21
C LEU A 144 10.97 -15.23 4.84
N GLY A 145 10.38 -16.28 5.44
CA GLY A 145 8.99 -16.25 5.86
C GLY A 145 8.71 -15.26 6.98
N ALA A 146 9.56 -15.19 8.01
CA ALA A 146 9.32 -14.30 9.14
C ALA A 146 9.47 -12.81 8.77
N PRO A 147 10.53 -12.40 8.04
CA PRO A 147 10.65 -11.01 7.58
C PRO A 147 9.49 -10.57 6.68
N LEU A 148 9.10 -11.41 5.71
CA LEU A 148 8.02 -11.09 4.78
C LEU A 148 6.65 -10.98 5.46
N ARG A 149 6.33 -11.89 6.38
CA ARG A 149 5.07 -11.79 7.15
C ARG A 149 5.03 -10.51 7.98
N THR A 150 6.13 -10.15 8.63
CA THR A 150 6.20 -8.93 9.44
C THR A 150 6.03 -7.68 8.57
N ALA A 151 6.68 -7.64 7.40
CA ALA A 151 6.54 -6.55 6.44
C ALA A 151 5.10 -6.43 5.90
N ALA A 152 4.46 -7.56 5.58
CA ALA A 152 3.08 -7.61 5.13
C ALA A 152 2.10 -7.11 6.20
N THR A 153 2.32 -7.43 7.47
CA THR A 153 1.53 -6.91 8.59
C THR A 153 1.65 -5.39 8.70
N ILE A 154 2.87 -4.85 8.71
CA ILE A 154 3.10 -3.39 8.79
C ILE A 154 2.42 -2.68 7.62
N PHE A 155 2.58 -3.20 6.40
CA PHE A 155 1.94 -2.65 5.22
C PHE A 155 0.40 -2.70 5.33
N SER A 156 -0.15 -3.83 5.75
CA SER A 156 -1.61 -4.02 5.84
C SER A 156 -2.24 -3.13 6.91
N ASP A 157 -1.60 -3.01 8.07
CA ASP A 157 -2.02 -2.14 9.16
C ASP A 157 -2.11 -0.67 8.72
N ILE A 158 -1.14 -0.19 7.95
CA ILE A 158 -1.09 1.19 7.46
C ILE A 158 -2.08 1.39 6.30
N TRP A 159 -2.04 0.53 5.29
CA TRP A 159 -2.75 0.77 4.02
C TRP A 159 -4.21 0.32 4.03
N TYR A 160 -4.52 -0.81 4.68
CA TYR A 160 -5.88 -1.33 4.79
C TYR A 160 -6.48 -1.03 6.16
N GLY A 161 -5.68 -1.12 7.22
CA GLY A 161 -6.09 -0.76 8.59
C GLY A 161 -6.19 0.75 8.84
N GLN A 162 -5.76 1.59 7.88
CA GLN A 162 -5.79 3.05 7.96
C GLN A 162 -5.10 3.61 9.23
N ARG A 163 -4.11 2.88 9.76
CA ARG A 163 -3.31 3.33 10.90
C ARG A 163 -2.30 4.38 10.43
N PRO A 164 -2.04 5.42 11.24
CA PRO A 164 -1.04 6.43 10.89
C PRO A 164 0.34 5.79 10.75
N ALA A 165 1.04 6.13 9.67
CA ALA A 165 2.42 5.70 9.47
C ALA A 165 3.36 6.61 10.26
N GLU A 166 4.36 6.00 10.91
CA GLU A 166 5.31 6.66 11.81
C GLU A 166 6.74 6.32 11.39
N PRO A 167 7.76 7.13 11.78
CA PRO A 167 9.15 6.86 11.43
C PRO A 167 9.62 5.45 11.79
N GLY A 168 9.20 4.94 12.96
CA GLY A 168 9.54 3.58 13.40
C GLY A 168 9.03 2.47 12.48
N HIS A 169 7.96 2.70 11.72
CA HIS A 169 7.48 1.75 10.71
C HIS A 169 8.42 1.70 9.50
N ASP A 170 8.95 2.85 9.03
CA ASP A 170 9.95 2.88 7.95
C ASP A 170 11.26 2.22 8.39
N GLU A 171 11.73 2.54 9.60
CA GLU A 171 12.92 1.92 10.20
C GLU A 171 12.78 0.40 10.26
N ARG A 172 11.65 -0.10 10.77
CA ARG A 172 11.41 -1.55 10.82
C ARG A 172 11.35 -2.18 9.43
N MET A 173 10.75 -1.51 8.44
CA MET A 173 10.75 -1.99 7.06
C MET A 173 12.15 -2.05 6.44
N ARG A 174 13.06 -1.12 6.79
CA ARG A 174 14.46 -1.16 6.36
C ARG A 174 15.21 -2.36 6.95
N GLU A 175 15.01 -2.63 8.24
CA GLU A 175 15.59 -3.82 8.90
C GLU A 175 15.12 -5.10 8.22
N LEU A 176 13.81 -5.23 7.99
CA LEU A 176 13.22 -6.40 7.34
C LEU A 176 13.73 -6.59 5.90
N THR A 177 13.96 -5.49 5.17
CA THR A 177 14.57 -5.52 3.84
C THR A 177 16.02 -6.01 3.91
N ALA A 178 16.79 -5.56 4.90
CA ALA A 178 18.17 -6.01 5.10
C ALA A 178 18.23 -7.50 5.52
N GLU A 179 17.35 -7.94 6.41
CA GLU A 179 17.18 -9.35 6.82
C GLU A 179 16.87 -10.22 5.59
N LEU A 180 15.93 -9.78 4.74
CA LEU A 180 15.58 -10.45 3.49
C LEU A 180 16.78 -10.55 2.54
N GLY A 181 17.50 -9.45 2.29
CA GLY A 181 18.68 -9.44 1.43
C GLY A 181 19.84 -10.29 1.98
N ALA A 182 19.98 -10.42 3.30
CA ALA A 182 20.92 -11.35 3.92
C ALA A 182 20.50 -12.82 3.70
N ALA A 183 19.23 -13.15 3.94
CA ALA A 183 18.68 -14.48 3.70
C ALA A 183 18.76 -14.90 2.23
N LEU A 184 18.59 -13.96 1.30
CA LEU A 184 18.73 -14.22 -0.14
C LEU A 184 20.17 -14.57 -0.55
N ARG A 185 21.17 -13.96 0.09
CA ARG A 185 22.60 -14.24 -0.14
C ARG A 185 23.09 -15.51 0.57
N GLY A 186 22.52 -15.83 1.74
CA GLY A 186 22.94 -16.95 2.58
C GLY A 186 22.51 -18.34 2.12
N GLY A 187 21.65 -18.46 1.11
CA GLY A 187 21.07 -19.72 0.63
C GLY A 187 21.90 -20.51 -0.40
N GLY A 188 23.20 -20.22 -0.53
CA GLY A 188 24.12 -20.92 -1.42
C GLY A 188 25.16 -21.73 -0.65
N ARG A 189 24.73 -22.74 0.11
CA ARG A 189 25.59 -23.81 0.64
C ARG A 189 24.79 -25.10 0.74
#